data_AF-A0A382SIP5-F1
#
_entry.id   AF-A0A382SIP5-F1
#
_cell.length_a   1.000
_cell.length_b   1.000
_cell.length_c   1.000
_cell.angle_alpha   90.00
_cell.angle_beta   90.00
_cell.angle_gamma   90.00
#
_symmetry.space_group_name_H-M   'P 1'
#
loop_
_entity.id
_entity.type
_entity.pdbx_description
1 polymer ?
#
loop_
_entity_poly.entity_id
_entity_poly.type
_entity_poly.pdbx_seq_one_letter_code
_entity_poly.pdbx_strand_id
1 'polypeptide(L)'
;MKLNKIVRNVLAVITGIVLGSVVNMGIINLQYSFIALPEGVDVTNTESLQSSMHLFEPKHFIFPFLAHAIGTLVGAYLSARIAASHKMNFALGIGIFFLIGGISMVFLIPSPIWFAILDLTVAYIPMGWIGGRSATKS
;
A
#
# COMPACT_ATOMS: atom_id res chain seq x y z
N MET A 1 -1.41 -19.89 27.62
CA MET A 1 -2.79 -20.01 27.08
C MET A 1 -2.71 -20.00 25.55
N LYS A 2 -3.19 -21.03 24.85
CA LYS A 2 -3.22 -21.00 23.37
C LYS A 2 -4.24 -19.94 22.95
N LEU A 3 -3.79 -18.91 22.23
CA LEU A 3 -4.67 -17.91 21.66
C LEU A 3 -5.71 -18.60 20.75
N ASN A 4 -6.98 -18.23 20.89
CA ASN A 4 -8.02 -18.71 19.99
C ASN A 4 -7.63 -18.39 18.54
N LYS A 5 -7.74 -19.36 17.63
CA LYS A 5 -7.38 -19.22 16.21
C LYS A 5 -8.08 -18.02 15.55
N ILE A 6 -9.33 -17.75 15.91
CA ILE A 6 -10.10 -16.62 15.39
C ILE A 6 -9.45 -15.31 15.82
N VAL A 7 -9.18 -15.14 17.12
CA VAL A 7 -8.53 -13.94 17.66
C VAL A 7 -7.17 -13.72 17.01
N ARG A 8 -6.38 -14.79 16.85
CA ARG A 8 -5.07 -14.72 16.17
C ARG A 8 -5.18 -14.25 14.72
N ASN A 9 -6.17 -14.74 13.97
CA ASN A 9 -6.40 -14.33 12.59
C ASN A 9 -6.86 -12.87 12.47
N VAL A 10 -7.72 -12.40 13.39
CA VAL A 10 -8.13 -10.99 13.45
C VAL A 10 -6.92 -10.09 13.72
N LEU A 11 -6.09 -10.45 14.70
CA LEU A 11 -4.85 -9.71 14.99
C LEU A 11 -3.88 -9.73 13.80
N ALA A 12 -3.84 -10.82 13.03
CA ALA A 12 -3.01 -10.90 11.83
C ALA A 12 -3.43 -9.86 10.78
N VAL A 13 -4.73 -9.73 10.53
CA VAL A 13 -5.27 -8.74 9.58
C VAL A 13 -5.01 -7.31 10.08
N ILE A 14 -5.32 -7.02 11.35
CA ILE A 14 -5.09 -5.70 11.93
C ILE A 14 -3.60 -5.34 11.84
N THR A 15 -2.71 -6.26 12.19
CA THR A 15 -1.26 -6.05 12.11
C THR A 15 -0.82 -5.79 10.67
N GLY A 16 -1.34 -6.56 9.71
CA GLY A 16 -1.05 -6.37 8.29
C GLY A 16 -1.47 -5.00 7.77
N ILE A 17 -2.68 -4.55 8.11
CA ILE A 17 -3.17 -3.23 7.73
C ILE A 17 -2.31 -2.14 8.36
N VAL A 18 -2.16 -2.16 9.69
CA VAL A 18 -1.45 -1.09 10.42
C VAL A 18 0.01 -0.99 9.98
N LEU A 19 0.75 -2.11 9.98
CA LEU A 19 2.17 -2.07 9.64
C LEU A 19 2.40 -1.85 8.14
N GLY A 20 1.51 -2.34 7.27
CA GLY A 20 1.55 -2.01 5.85
C GLY A 20 1.35 -0.51 5.60
N SER A 21 0.40 0.11 6.31
CA SER A 21 0.16 1.56 6.23
C SER A 21 1.32 2.37 6.81
N VAL A 22 1.94 1.92 7.91
CA VAL A 22 3.14 2.57 8.48
C VAL A 22 4.29 2.55 7.47
N VAL A 23 4.53 1.42 6.80
CA VAL A 23 5.57 1.33 5.76
C VAL A 23 5.24 2.23 4.57
N ASN A 24 3.99 2.24 4.12
CA ASN A 24 3.52 3.12 3.05
C ASN A 24 3.79 4.60 3.40
N MET A 25 3.29 5.07 4.54
CA MET A 25 3.50 6.45 4.99
C MET A 25 4.97 6.79 5.21
N GLY A 26 5.76 5.84 5.71
CA GLY A 26 7.21 6.00 5.84
C GLY A 26 7.89 6.26 4.50
N ILE A 27 7.53 5.51 3.46
CA ILE A 27 8.08 5.69 2.11
C ILE A 27 7.62 7.03 1.50
N ILE A 28 6.34 7.41 1.65
CA ILE A 28 5.85 8.71 1.18
C ILE A 28 6.64 9.87 1.83
N ASN A 29 6.86 9.81 3.13
CA ASN A 29 7.62 10.85 3.85
C ASN A 29 9.11 10.89 3.46
N LEU A 30 9.69 9.79 2.98
CA LEU A 30 11.06 9.80 2.47
C LEU A 30 11.18 10.55 1.14
N GLN A 31 10.11 10.69 0.36
CA GLN A 31 10.14 11.35 -0.95
C GLN A 31 10.82 12.73 -0.90
N TYR A 32 10.49 13.55 0.10
CA TYR A 32 11.02 14.92 0.25
C TYR A 32 12.55 14.98 0.34
N SER A 33 13.20 13.88 0.72
CA SER A 33 14.66 13.79 0.79
C SER A 33 15.33 13.50 -0.55
N PHE A 34 14.58 13.02 -1.55
CA PHE A 34 15.11 12.56 -2.84
C PHE A 34 14.54 13.30 -4.04
N ILE A 35 13.25 13.66 -3.98
CA ILE A 35 12.51 14.30 -5.07
C ILE A 35 11.75 15.46 -4.48
N ALA A 36 12.22 16.68 -4.78
CA ALA A 36 11.51 17.89 -4.42
C ALA A 36 10.11 17.89 -5.05
N LEU A 37 9.11 18.33 -4.29
CA LEU A 37 7.79 18.60 -4.83
C LEU A 37 7.81 19.83 -5.74
N PRO A 38 6.84 19.96 -6.67
CA PRO A 38 6.64 21.22 -7.37
C PRO A 38 6.40 22.37 -6.38
N GLU A 39 6.83 23.57 -6.76
CA GLU A 39 6.78 24.75 -5.90
C GLU A 39 5.33 25.08 -5.48
N GLY A 40 5.13 25.35 -4.19
CA GLY A 40 3.82 25.72 -3.64
C GLY A 40 2.82 24.58 -3.48
N VAL A 41 3.21 23.32 -3.75
CA VAL A 41 2.32 22.15 -3.61
C VAL A 41 2.33 21.62 -2.18
N ASP A 42 1.15 21.55 -1.58
CA ASP A 42 0.92 20.86 -0.30
C ASP A 42 0.21 19.52 -0.55
N VAL A 43 0.96 18.42 -0.55
CA VAL A 43 0.40 17.06 -0.75
C VAL A 43 -0.39 16.54 0.46
N THR A 44 -0.41 17.25 1.59
CA THR A 44 -1.25 16.91 2.74
C THR A 44 -2.65 17.52 2.63
N ASN A 45 -2.84 18.48 1.72
CA ASN A 45 -4.12 19.09 1.40
C ASN A 45 -4.65 18.52 0.07
N THR A 46 -5.82 17.87 0.13
CA THR A 46 -6.43 17.24 -1.04
C THR A 46 -6.73 18.21 -2.18
N GLU A 47 -7.20 19.44 -1.88
CA GLU A 47 -7.52 20.46 -2.90
C GLU A 47 -6.25 20.99 -3.58
N SER A 48 -5.18 21.22 -2.80
CA SER A 48 -3.86 21.58 -3.35
C SER A 48 -3.33 20.47 -4.26
N LEU A 49 -3.37 19.21 -3.79
CA LEU A 49 -2.89 18.07 -4.57
C LEU A 49 -3.66 17.89 -5.89
N GLN A 50 -4.99 18.03 -5.86
CA GLN A 50 -5.84 17.94 -7.05
C GLN A 50 -5.52 19.06 -8.06
N SER A 51 -5.47 20.31 -7.60
CA SER A 51 -5.25 21.47 -8.47
C SER A 51 -3.84 21.52 -9.02
N SER A 52 -2.84 20.97 -8.32
CA SER A 52 -1.44 20.98 -8.72
C SER A 52 -0.96 19.71 -9.45
N MET A 53 -1.81 18.70 -9.66
CA MET A 53 -1.40 17.41 -10.26
C MET A 53 -0.77 17.55 -11.66
N HIS A 54 -1.18 18.58 -12.41
CA HIS A 54 -0.62 18.90 -13.72
C HIS A 54 0.86 19.35 -13.68
N LEU A 55 1.37 19.74 -12.51
CA LEU A 55 2.78 20.10 -12.29
C LEU A 55 3.66 18.86 -12.02
N PHE A 56 3.06 17.68 -11.81
CA PHE A 56 3.80 16.47 -11.46
C PHE A 56 4.40 15.80 -12.71
N GLU A 57 5.73 15.76 -12.75
CA GLU A 57 6.50 14.90 -13.66
C GLU A 57 6.49 13.42 -13.23
N PRO A 58 6.80 12.46 -14.14
CA PRO A 58 6.85 11.03 -13.84
C PRO A 58 7.69 10.64 -12.61
N LYS A 59 8.77 11.38 -12.33
CA LYS A 59 9.64 11.14 -11.16
C LYS A 59 8.89 11.20 -9.83
N HIS A 60 7.88 12.07 -9.72
CA HIS A 60 7.12 12.27 -8.48
C HIS A 60 6.21 11.07 -8.13
N PHE A 61 6.00 10.14 -9.07
CA PHE A 61 5.16 8.96 -8.88
C PHE A 61 5.95 7.72 -8.43
N ILE A 62 7.28 7.80 -8.40
CA ILE A 62 8.16 6.69 -7.98
C ILE A 62 7.88 6.31 -6.52
N PHE A 63 7.88 7.28 -5.61
CA PHE A 63 7.67 7.03 -4.17
C PHE A 63 6.24 6.59 -3.86
N PRO A 64 5.17 7.17 -4.42
CA PRO A 64 3.82 6.65 -4.30
C PRO A 64 3.69 5.18 -4.71
N PHE A 65 4.22 4.82 -5.89
CA PHE A 65 4.22 3.43 -6.35
C PHE A 65 4.95 2.50 -5.36
N LEU A 66 6.15 2.88 -4.93
CA LEU A 66 6.94 2.09 -3.97
C LEU A 66 6.22 1.97 -2.62
N ALA A 67 5.58 3.04 -2.15
CA ALA A 67 4.82 3.07 -0.90
C ALA A 67 3.63 2.10 -0.96
N HIS A 68 2.87 2.12 -2.05
CA HIS A 68 1.75 1.22 -2.27
C HIS A 68 2.22 -0.23 -2.38
N ALA A 69 3.25 -0.49 -3.19
CA ALA A 69 3.75 -1.82 -3.48
C ALA A 69 4.40 -2.48 -2.25
N ILE A 70 5.36 -1.79 -1.63
CA ILE A 70 6.11 -2.33 -0.49
C ILE A 70 5.23 -2.35 0.77
N GLY A 71 4.38 -1.33 0.97
CA GLY A 71 3.40 -1.32 2.06
C GLY A 71 2.46 -2.52 1.99
N THR A 72 1.90 -2.80 0.81
CA THR A 72 1.03 -3.97 0.60
C THR A 72 1.79 -5.28 0.81
N LEU A 73 3.02 -5.40 0.27
CA LEU A 73 3.85 -6.60 0.42
C LEU A 73 4.13 -6.89 1.90
N VAL A 74 4.58 -5.89 2.66
CA VAL A 74 4.90 -6.05 4.09
C VAL A 74 3.65 -6.39 4.89
N GLY A 75 2.54 -5.67 4.65
CA GLY A 75 1.27 -5.94 5.32
C GLY A 75 0.78 -7.37 5.07
N ALA A 76 0.82 -7.82 3.81
CA ALA A 76 0.41 -9.16 3.42
C ALA A 76 1.34 -10.24 3.98
N TYR A 77 2.65 -10.02 3.97
CA TYR A 77 3.63 -10.92 4.58
C TYR A 77 3.36 -11.10 6.08
N LEU A 78 3.23 -9.99 6.82
CA LEU A 78 3.01 -10.04 8.27
C LEU A 78 1.68 -10.68 8.63
N SER A 79 0.60 -10.34 7.92
CA SER A 79 -0.71 -10.99 8.07
C SER A 79 -0.60 -12.51 7.86
N ALA A 80 0.06 -12.96 6.80
CA ALA A 80 0.26 -14.39 6.54
C ALA A 80 1.16 -15.09 7.57
N ARG A 81 2.21 -14.43 8.07
CA ARG A 81 3.09 -15.01 9.12
C ARG A 81 2.32 -15.20 10.43
N ILE A 82 1.50 -14.23 10.80
CA ILE A 82 0.78 -14.22 12.07
C ILE A 82 -0.45 -15.13 12.02
N ALA A 83 -1.16 -15.21 10.89
CA ALA A 83 -2.39 -16.00 10.77
C ALA A 83 -2.21 -17.47 11.17
N ALA A 84 -3.19 -17.99 11.92
CA ALA A 84 -3.25 -19.37 12.39
C ALA A 84 -3.73 -20.35 11.31
N SER A 85 -4.51 -19.88 10.34
CA SER A 85 -5.05 -20.65 9.21
C SER A 85 -5.27 -19.75 8.00
N HIS A 86 -5.54 -20.31 6.82
CA HIS A 86 -5.85 -19.56 5.59
C HIS A 86 -4.87 -18.42 5.26
N LYS A 87 -3.58 -18.62 5.55
CA LYS A 87 -2.53 -17.58 5.47
C LYS A 87 -2.52 -16.83 4.13
N MET A 88 -2.63 -17.57 3.03
CA MET A 88 -2.67 -16.97 1.69
C MET A 88 -3.94 -16.14 1.46
N ASN A 89 -5.10 -16.59 1.93
CA ASN A 89 -6.35 -15.84 1.79
C ASN A 89 -6.27 -14.53 2.59
N PHE A 90 -5.68 -14.54 3.79
CA PHE A 90 -5.46 -13.31 4.55
C PHE A 90 -4.46 -12.37 3.86
N ALA A 91 -3.39 -12.89 3.25
CA ALA A 91 -2.44 -12.09 2.48
C ALA A 91 -3.11 -11.39 1.28
N LEU A 92 -3.90 -12.15 0.51
CA LEU A 92 -4.67 -11.61 -0.61
C LEU A 92 -5.75 -10.64 -0.14
N GLY A 93 -6.35 -10.87 1.03
CA GLY A 93 -7.27 -9.94 1.67
C GLY A 93 -6.61 -8.58 1.98
N ILE A 94 -5.36 -8.57 2.44
CA ILE A 94 -4.59 -7.33 2.58
C ILE A 94 -4.36 -6.67 1.21
N GLY A 95 -3.99 -7.44 0.18
CA GLY A 95 -3.86 -6.92 -1.19
C GLY A 95 -5.15 -6.26 -1.70
N ILE A 96 -6.30 -6.89 -1.47
CA ILE A 96 -7.62 -6.34 -1.83
C ILE A 96 -7.92 -5.08 -1.03
N PHE A 97 -7.65 -5.07 0.27
CA PHE A 97 -7.89 -3.90 1.13
C PHE A 97 -7.11 -2.67 0.63
N PHE A 98 -5.82 -2.82 0.32
CA PHE A 98 -5.01 -1.73 -0.22
C PHE A 98 -5.43 -1.36 -1.65
N LEU A 99 -5.84 -2.33 -2.48
CA LEU A 99 -6.37 -2.06 -3.83
C LEU A 99 -7.62 -1.18 -3.77
N ILE A 100 -8.54 -1.42 -2.84
CA ILE A 100 -9.71 -0.56 -2.64
C ILE A 100 -9.26 0.88 -2.36
N GLY A 101 -8.26 1.07 -1.49
CA GLY A 101 -7.67 2.38 -1.22
C GLY A 101 -7.05 3.02 -2.48
N GLY A 102 -6.31 2.24 -3.27
CA GLY A 102 -5.73 2.70 -4.55
C GLY A 102 -6.80 3.15 -5.55
N ILE A 103 -7.86 2.36 -5.73
CA ILE A 103 -9.00 2.69 -6.58
C ILE A 103 -9.66 3.99 -6.09
N SER A 104 -9.88 4.13 -4.78
CA SER A 104 -10.41 5.35 -4.19
C SER A 104 -9.54 6.57 -4.50
N MET A 105 -8.22 6.44 -4.45
CA MET A 105 -7.29 7.54 -4.79
C MET A 105 -7.33 7.93 -6.26
N VAL A 106 -7.50 6.98 -7.18
CA VAL A 106 -7.64 7.27 -8.62
C VAL A 106 -8.92 8.07 -8.91
N PHE A 107 -10.00 7.83 -8.17
CA PHE A 107 -11.23 8.64 -8.30
C PHE A 107 -11.11 10.01 -7.62
N LEU A 108 -10.30 10.10 -6.55
CA LEU A 108 -10.14 11.34 -5.79
C LEU A 108 -9.16 12.31 -6.46
N ILE A 109 -8.07 11.82 -7.02
CA ILE A 109 -6.96 12.64 -7.54
C ILE A 109 -6.84 12.42 -9.05
N PRO A 110 -6.75 13.49 -9.88
CA PRO A 110 -6.65 13.39 -11.34
C PRO A 110 -5.26 12.89 -11.78
N SER A 111 -4.96 11.64 -11.46
CA SER A 111 -3.66 11.01 -11.72
C SER A 111 -3.47 10.67 -13.21
N PRO A 112 -2.22 10.65 -13.71
CA PRO A 112 -1.93 10.19 -15.07
C PRO A 112 -2.38 8.74 -15.28
N ILE A 113 -3.03 8.47 -16.41
CA ILE A 113 -3.60 7.14 -16.74
C ILE A 113 -2.53 6.03 -16.66
N TRP A 114 -1.32 6.29 -17.16
CA TRP A 114 -0.23 5.31 -17.12
C TRP A 114 0.12 4.88 -15.68
N PHE A 115 0.10 5.84 -14.75
CA PHE A 115 0.42 5.59 -13.34
C PHE A 115 -0.69 4.81 -12.69
N ALA A 116 -1.94 5.22 -12.89
CA ALA A 116 -3.10 4.50 -12.36
C ALA A 116 -3.12 3.03 -12.81
N ILE A 117 -2.84 2.76 -14.09
CA ILE A 117 -2.76 1.38 -14.61
C ILE A 117 -1.63 0.60 -13.93
N LEU A 118 -0.41 1.16 -13.91
CA LEU A 118 0.74 0.51 -13.29
C LEU A 118 0.49 0.19 -11.81
N ASP A 119 0.00 1.18 -11.07
CA ASP A 119 -0.23 1.07 -9.64
C ASP A 119 -1.32 0.06 -9.31
N LEU A 120 -2.51 0.19 -9.91
CA LEU A 120 -3.64 -0.71 -9.63
C LEU A 120 -3.36 -2.17 -10.01
N THR A 121 -2.56 -2.40 -11.06
CA THR A 121 -2.27 -3.76 -11.53
C THR A 121 -1.10 -4.42 -10.79
N VAL A 122 -0.09 -3.65 -10.36
CA VAL A 122 1.15 -4.21 -9.81
C VAL A 122 1.27 -4.04 -8.30
N ALA A 123 0.88 -2.89 -7.75
CA ALA A 123 1.20 -2.54 -6.37
C ALA A 123 0.39 -3.31 -5.31
N TYR A 124 -0.74 -3.92 -5.69
CA TYR A 124 -1.69 -4.47 -4.71
C TYR A 124 -1.79 -6.00 -4.72
N ILE A 125 -2.49 -6.58 -5.70
CA ILE A 125 -2.74 -8.03 -5.73
C ILE A 125 -1.44 -8.83 -5.94
N PRO A 126 -0.55 -8.47 -6.90
CA PRO A 126 0.72 -9.18 -7.04
C PRO A 126 1.58 -9.08 -5.78
N MET A 127 1.68 -7.91 -5.16
CA MET A 127 2.45 -7.73 -3.92
C MET A 127 1.85 -8.47 -2.73
N GLY A 128 0.51 -8.51 -2.63
CA GLY A 128 -0.20 -9.33 -1.65
C GLY A 128 0.10 -10.82 -1.80
N TRP A 129 0.11 -11.32 -3.05
CA TRP A 129 0.48 -12.70 -3.35
C TRP A 129 1.95 -12.99 -3.05
N ILE A 130 2.88 -12.10 -3.43
CA ILE A 130 4.32 -12.25 -3.15
C ILE A 130 4.55 -12.29 -1.63
N GLY A 131 3.98 -11.35 -0.88
CA GLY A 131 4.07 -11.29 0.58
C GLY A 131 3.54 -12.57 1.23
N GLY A 132 2.35 -13.01 0.83
CA GLY A 132 1.75 -14.26 1.31
C GLY A 132 2.59 -15.50 0.99
N ARG A 133 3.09 -15.64 -0.24
CA ARG A 133 3.88 -16.78 -0.68
C ARG A 133 5.22 -16.87 0.05
N SER A 134 5.89 -15.74 0.24
CA SER A 134 7.14 -15.65 1.02
C SER A 134 6.90 -16.06 2.47
N ALA A 135 5.78 -15.66 3.05
CA ALA A 135 5.43 -15.98 4.43
C ALA A 135 5.04 -17.44 4.66
N THR A 136 4.48 -18.13 3.65
CA THR A 136 4.09 -19.55 3.76
C THR A 136 5.22 -20.53 3.47
N LYS A 137 6.30 -20.08 2.82
CA LYS A 137 7.47 -20.91 2.49
C LYS A 137 8.57 -20.91 3.56
N SER A 138 8.54 -19.96 4.48
CA SER A 138 9.47 -19.83 5.61
C SER A 138 8.83 -20.26 6.92
#